data_AF-A0A1M3K0T1-F1
#
_entry.id   AF-A0A1M3K0T1-F1
#
_cell.length_a   1.000
_cell.length_b   1.000
_cell.length_c   1.000
_cell.angle_alpha   90.00
_cell.angle_beta   90.00
_cell.angle_gamma   90.00
#
_symmetry.space_group_name_H-M   'P 1'
#
loop_
_entity.id
_entity.type
_entity.pdbx_description
1 polymer ?
#
loop_
_entity_poly.entity_id
_entity_poly.type
_entity_poly.pdbx_seq_one_letter_code
_entity_poly.pdbx_strand_id
1 'polypeptide(L)'
;MSRSFSLAKFIKTGSLLLAFMLTALILLFVNSIPVYAVTPAQLGGPSNAECLACHAQANEPILLPSGEPLFLRVDIPLFGNSVHGRNGVTCVTCHSDITGFPHPEVVATNLHDYRIGFIGVCAACHAEQVNATEDSIHGRLLGEGNPYAPSCADCHDPHTQPFVDEVNKAEFAQVCGQCHNGIYEQYAQSVHGKALIEENNEDVPGCIDCHGVHSISDPTTAEFRNSSIYLCADCHTDKEKMAKYGLSTNVLSSYVSDFHGTTVTLFEKTEPGQKTNTAVCYDCHGIHDILSVNDPERGLAIKENMLMACQKCHPDASANFPSSWLSHYMPDKDRFPLVYYVDLFYKILIPTVLGGMAIFILSDIFRRVRTSRQKPVLENVDHDESEQE
;
A
#
# COMPACT_ATOMS: atom_id res chain seq x y z
N MET A 1 -21.76 83.16 2.23
CA MET A 1 -20.35 83.62 2.33
C MET A 1 -19.43 82.44 2.08
N SER A 2 -18.31 82.73 1.42
CA SER A 2 -17.47 81.86 0.60
C SER A 2 -16.84 80.64 1.29
N ARG A 3 -16.79 79.54 0.52
CA ARG A 3 -15.90 78.39 0.72
C ARG A 3 -14.44 78.81 0.52
N SER A 4 -13.54 78.26 1.34
CA SER A 4 -12.12 78.16 1.02
C SER A 4 -11.60 76.79 1.48
N PHE A 5 -11.83 75.77 0.66
CA PHE A 5 -11.16 74.48 0.78
C PHE A 5 -9.74 74.65 0.24
N SER A 6 -8.74 74.48 1.11
CA SER A 6 -7.33 74.64 0.78
C SER A 6 -6.84 73.48 -0.10
N LEU A 7 -6.63 73.78 -1.39
CA LEU A 7 -6.10 72.87 -2.42
C LEU A 7 -4.67 72.37 -2.11
N ALA A 8 -3.95 73.04 -1.19
CA ALA A 8 -2.54 72.77 -0.91
C ALA A 8 -2.29 71.46 -0.12
N LYS A 9 -3.30 70.91 0.58
CA LYS A 9 -3.13 69.70 1.39
C LYS A 9 -3.23 68.41 0.59
N PHE A 10 -3.90 68.44 -0.58
CA PHE A 10 -4.10 67.26 -1.44
C PHE A 10 -2.88 66.93 -2.32
N ILE A 11 -2.07 67.92 -2.68
CA ILE A 11 -0.90 67.73 -3.55
C ILE A 11 0.24 67.03 -2.79
N LYS A 12 0.45 67.34 -1.50
CA LYS A 12 1.50 66.69 -0.69
C LYS A 12 1.20 65.23 -0.34
N THR A 13 -0.06 64.87 -0.12
CA THR A 13 -0.45 63.47 0.14
C THR A 13 -0.47 62.62 -1.13
N GLY A 14 -0.83 63.19 -2.28
CA GLY A 14 -0.76 62.51 -3.58
C GLY A 14 0.66 62.14 -4.00
N SER A 15 1.63 63.04 -3.82
CA SER A 15 3.04 62.76 -4.17
C SER A 15 3.71 61.71 -3.27
N LEU A 16 3.32 61.62 -2.00
CA LEU A 16 3.83 60.58 -1.09
C LEU A 16 3.24 59.19 -1.40
N LEU A 17 1.95 59.11 -1.74
CA LEU A 17 1.30 57.87 -2.16
C LEU A 17 1.83 57.36 -3.50
N LEU A 18 2.11 58.27 -4.46
CA LEU A 18 2.70 57.91 -5.74
C LEU A 18 4.15 57.42 -5.59
N ALA A 19 4.94 58.05 -4.70
CA ALA A 19 6.29 57.59 -4.39
C ALA A 19 6.30 56.21 -3.71
N PHE A 20 5.37 55.96 -2.78
CA PHE A 20 5.24 54.67 -2.12
C PHE A 20 4.80 53.56 -3.08
N MET A 21 3.86 53.86 -4.00
CA MET A 21 3.46 52.91 -5.04
C MET A 21 4.57 52.63 -6.05
N LEU A 22 5.37 53.64 -6.45
CA LEU A 22 6.52 53.40 -7.33
C LEU A 22 7.60 52.55 -6.66
N THR A 23 7.90 52.78 -5.37
CA THR A 23 8.86 51.95 -4.64
C THR A 23 8.36 50.52 -4.43
N ALA A 24 7.06 50.33 -4.17
CA ALA A 24 6.46 49.00 -4.05
C ALA A 24 6.43 48.26 -5.40
N LEU A 25 6.20 48.96 -6.52
CA LEU A 25 6.22 48.36 -7.86
C LEU A 25 7.64 47.98 -8.28
N ILE A 26 8.65 48.78 -7.93
CA ILE A 26 10.06 48.45 -8.17
C ILE A 26 10.46 47.23 -7.35
N LEU A 27 10.07 47.15 -6.06
CA LEU A 27 10.33 45.98 -5.20
C LEU A 27 9.62 44.70 -5.67
N LEU A 28 8.47 44.82 -6.35
CA LEU A 28 7.78 43.67 -6.98
C LEU A 28 8.48 43.22 -8.28
N PHE A 29 9.11 44.13 -9.03
CA PHE A 29 9.85 43.78 -10.23
C PHE A 29 11.26 43.21 -9.96
N VAL A 30 11.96 43.61 -8.88
CA VAL A 30 13.28 43.03 -8.55
C VAL A 30 13.16 41.55 -8.13
N ASN A 31 12.03 41.13 -7.57
CA ASN A 31 11.78 39.74 -7.17
C ASN A 31 11.25 38.83 -8.29
N SER A 32 11.08 39.36 -9.51
CA SER A 32 10.51 38.63 -10.65
C SER A 32 11.56 38.27 -11.71
N ILE A 33 12.85 38.40 -11.42
CA ILE A 33 13.88 37.81 -12.27
C ILE A 33 13.85 36.30 -11.98
N PRO A 34 13.48 35.43 -12.94
CA PRO A 34 13.68 34.01 -12.78
C PRO A 34 15.18 33.81 -12.61
N VAL A 35 15.60 33.53 -11.38
CA VAL A 35 16.89 32.92 -11.13
C VAL A 35 16.74 31.51 -11.70
N TYR A 36 17.07 31.36 -12.99
CA TYR A 36 17.50 30.08 -13.47
C TYR A 36 18.67 29.72 -12.56
N ALA A 37 18.46 28.74 -11.69
CA ALA A 37 19.56 28.05 -11.06
C ALA A 37 20.39 27.50 -12.23
N VAL A 38 21.44 28.24 -12.58
CA VAL A 38 22.54 27.69 -13.34
C VAL A 38 23.04 26.60 -12.41
N THR A 39 22.68 25.36 -12.74
CA THR A 39 23.36 24.19 -12.18
C THR A 39 24.84 24.51 -12.26
N PRO A 40 25.59 24.45 -11.15
CA PRO A 40 27.01 24.66 -11.25
C PRO A 40 27.49 23.67 -12.29
N ALA A 41 28.02 24.17 -13.41
CA ALA A 41 28.80 23.35 -14.31
C ALA A 41 29.82 22.68 -13.40
N GLN A 42 29.78 21.36 -13.30
CA GLN A 42 30.70 20.57 -12.51
C GLN A 42 32.11 20.93 -13.03
N LEU A 43 32.76 21.87 -12.35
CA LEU A 43 34.08 22.38 -12.69
C LEU A 43 35.08 21.37 -12.16
N GLY A 44 35.31 20.31 -12.95
CA GLY A 44 36.37 19.33 -12.71
C GLY A 44 35.92 17.89 -12.97
N GLY A 45 36.68 17.18 -13.80
CA GLY A 45 36.47 15.77 -14.15
C GLY A 45 36.35 15.54 -15.66
N PRO A 46 36.57 14.31 -16.15
CA PRO A 46 36.31 13.93 -17.54
C PRO A 46 34.86 14.17 -17.96
N SER A 47 34.66 14.55 -19.23
CA SER A 47 33.36 14.63 -19.88
C SER A 47 32.79 13.24 -20.20
N ASN A 48 31.47 13.14 -20.34
CA ASN A 48 30.82 11.89 -20.79
C ASN A 48 31.39 11.39 -22.13
N ALA A 49 31.77 12.30 -23.03
CA ALA A 49 32.37 11.94 -24.32
C ALA A 49 33.72 11.24 -24.16
N GLU A 50 34.54 11.66 -23.19
CA GLU A 50 35.82 11.01 -22.88
C GLU A 50 35.61 9.63 -22.26
N CYS A 51 34.63 9.46 -21.35
CA CYS A 51 34.27 8.15 -20.82
C CYS A 51 33.79 7.20 -21.94
N LEU A 52 32.87 7.68 -22.77
CA LEU A 52 32.26 6.89 -23.85
C LEU A 52 33.24 6.54 -24.98
N ALA A 53 34.32 7.30 -25.16
CA ALA A 53 35.37 6.96 -26.13
C ALA A 53 35.95 5.56 -25.90
N CYS A 54 36.06 5.13 -24.64
CA CYS A 54 36.50 3.78 -24.27
C CYS A 54 35.32 2.87 -23.90
N HIS A 55 34.40 3.32 -23.04
CA HIS A 55 33.32 2.47 -22.50
C HIS A 55 32.25 2.09 -23.53
N ALA A 56 32.04 2.86 -24.61
CA ALA A 56 31.10 2.43 -25.66
C ALA A 56 31.65 1.26 -26.51
N GLN A 57 32.96 1.03 -26.46
CA GLN A 57 33.67 0.03 -27.26
C GLN A 57 34.19 -1.15 -26.43
N ALA A 58 33.97 -1.15 -25.11
CA ALA A 58 34.48 -2.16 -24.17
C ALA A 58 33.70 -3.49 -24.29
N ASN A 59 34.04 -4.31 -25.29
CA ASN A 59 33.32 -5.57 -25.55
C ASN A 59 33.76 -6.74 -24.68
N GLU A 60 34.97 -6.69 -24.11
CA GLU A 60 35.47 -7.73 -23.23
C GLU A 60 35.22 -7.34 -21.77
N PRO A 61 34.68 -8.25 -20.94
CA PRO A 61 34.54 -8.00 -19.52
C PRO A 61 35.90 -8.02 -18.83
N ILE A 62 36.02 -7.31 -17.71
CA ILE A 62 37.12 -7.56 -16.78
C ILE A 62 36.73 -8.75 -15.88
N LEU A 63 37.66 -9.66 -15.62
CA LEU A 63 37.43 -10.73 -14.65
C LEU A 63 37.78 -10.23 -13.26
N LEU A 64 36.80 -10.24 -12.37
CA LEU A 64 37.01 -9.93 -10.96
C LEU A 64 37.81 -11.07 -10.28
N PRO A 65 38.42 -10.83 -9.10
CA PRO A 65 39.11 -11.88 -8.34
C PRO A 65 38.26 -13.13 -8.06
N SER A 66 36.93 -12.99 -7.98
CA SER A 66 35.97 -14.10 -7.88
C SER A 66 35.87 -14.97 -9.14
N GLY A 67 36.36 -14.48 -10.29
CA GLY A 67 36.19 -15.08 -11.60
C GLY A 67 34.92 -14.61 -12.34
N GLU A 68 34.10 -13.76 -11.72
CA GLU A 68 32.90 -13.21 -12.36
C GLU A 68 33.26 -12.13 -13.39
N PRO A 69 32.58 -12.11 -14.56
CA PRO A 69 32.79 -11.10 -15.58
C PRO A 69 32.05 -9.79 -15.23
N LEU A 70 32.79 -8.69 -15.12
CA LEU A 70 32.24 -7.33 -15.04
C LEU A 70 32.27 -6.68 -16.42
N PHE A 71 31.09 -6.50 -17.01
CA PHE A 71 30.91 -5.81 -18.29
C PHE A 71 30.90 -4.30 -18.08
N LEU A 72 31.82 -3.60 -18.74
CA LEU A 72 31.98 -2.14 -18.63
C LEU A 72 31.36 -1.36 -19.80
N ARG A 73 30.73 -2.08 -20.74
CA ARG A 73 30.16 -1.47 -21.94
C ARG A 73 28.97 -0.59 -21.58
N VAL A 74 28.97 0.65 -22.07
CA VAL A 74 27.80 1.53 -22.01
C VAL A 74 27.26 1.72 -23.43
N ASP A 75 26.01 1.32 -23.64
CA ASP A 75 25.32 1.58 -24.91
C ASP A 75 24.81 3.03 -24.95
N ILE A 76 25.29 3.81 -25.92
CA ILE A 76 25.04 5.25 -25.99
C ILE A 76 23.53 5.55 -26.17
N PRO A 77 22.81 4.93 -27.13
CA PRO A 77 21.36 5.07 -27.22
C PRO A 77 20.61 4.69 -25.94
N LEU A 78 20.93 3.55 -25.31
CA LEU A 78 20.23 3.12 -24.10
C LEU A 78 20.49 4.08 -22.93
N PHE A 79 21.74 4.53 -22.75
CA PHE A 79 22.06 5.53 -21.75
C PHE A 79 21.35 6.85 -22.00
N GLY A 80 21.34 7.35 -23.24
CA GLY A 80 20.61 8.55 -23.62
C GLY A 80 19.11 8.47 -23.35
N ASN A 81 18.54 7.26 -23.40
CA ASN A 81 17.13 6.99 -23.09
C ASN A 81 16.84 6.70 -21.61
N SER A 82 17.86 6.50 -20.78
CA SER A 82 17.68 6.32 -19.34
C SER A 82 17.22 7.61 -18.64
N VAL A 83 16.65 7.50 -17.45
CA VAL A 83 16.27 8.68 -16.64
C VAL A 83 17.47 9.57 -16.34
N HIS A 84 18.64 8.98 -16.07
CA HIS A 84 19.86 9.73 -15.78
C HIS A 84 20.38 10.45 -17.03
N GLY A 85 20.40 9.76 -18.17
CA GLY A 85 20.82 10.35 -19.44
C GLY A 85 19.91 11.50 -19.89
N ARG A 86 18.58 11.31 -19.82
CA ARG A 86 17.59 12.35 -20.18
C ARG A 86 17.64 13.56 -19.25
N ASN A 87 17.99 13.38 -17.98
CA ASN A 87 18.18 14.48 -17.02
C ASN A 87 19.59 15.07 -17.01
N GLY A 88 20.47 14.64 -17.92
CA GLY A 88 21.81 15.19 -18.08
C GLY A 88 22.77 14.87 -16.94
N VAL A 89 22.55 13.77 -16.20
CA VAL A 89 23.48 13.29 -15.17
C VAL A 89 24.77 12.84 -15.85
N THR A 90 25.91 13.36 -15.39
CA THR A 90 27.22 13.05 -15.97
C THR A 90 27.80 11.76 -15.37
N CYS A 91 28.67 11.08 -16.11
CA CYS A 91 29.30 9.83 -15.65
C CYS A 91 30.01 10.02 -14.29
N VAL A 92 30.75 11.12 -14.15
CA VAL A 92 31.51 11.49 -12.94
C VAL A 92 30.62 11.94 -11.77
N THR A 93 29.31 12.18 -12.00
CA THR A 93 28.37 12.41 -10.91
C THR A 93 28.20 11.14 -10.08
N CYS A 94 28.15 9.98 -10.73
CA CYS A 94 28.06 8.69 -10.04
C CYS A 94 29.45 8.08 -9.78
N HIS A 95 30.32 8.10 -10.78
CA HIS A 95 31.72 7.66 -10.66
C HIS A 95 32.61 8.79 -10.13
N SER A 96 32.27 9.26 -8.92
CA SER A 96 32.86 10.46 -8.30
C SER A 96 34.35 10.35 -7.95
N ASP A 97 34.89 9.14 -7.93
CA ASP A 97 36.30 8.83 -7.72
C ASP A 97 37.16 9.03 -9.00
N ILE A 98 36.52 9.19 -10.16
CA ILE A 98 37.18 9.40 -11.46
C ILE A 98 37.41 10.89 -11.72
N THR A 99 38.64 11.34 -11.52
CA THR A 99 39.04 12.75 -11.71
C THR A 99 39.92 13.00 -12.95
N GLY A 100 40.38 11.93 -13.62
CA GLY A 100 41.23 12.00 -14.81
C GLY A 100 41.64 10.61 -15.31
N PHE A 101 42.48 10.56 -16.35
CA PHE A 101 42.99 9.32 -16.93
C PHE A 101 44.51 9.19 -16.76
N PRO A 102 45.05 7.98 -16.50
CA PRO A 102 44.32 6.74 -16.19
C PRO A 102 43.54 6.86 -14.87
N HIS A 103 42.31 6.34 -14.84
CA HIS A 103 41.46 6.37 -13.65
C HIS A 103 41.73 5.16 -12.74
N PRO A 104 41.33 5.20 -11.45
CA PRO A 104 41.52 4.08 -10.53
C PRO A 104 41.00 2.75 -11.08
N GLU A 105 41.70 1.67 -10.73
CA GLU A 105 41.28 0.31 -11.06
C GLU A 105 40.16 -0.16 -10.12
N VAL A 106 39.29 -1.05 -10.63
CA VAL A 106 38.24 -1.67 -9.83
C VAL A 106 38.89 -2.62 -8.82
N VAL A 107 38.68 -2.37 -7.53
CA VAL A 107 39.22 -3.18 -6.42
C VAL A 107 38.22 -4.16 -5.80
N ALA A 108 37.02 -4.26 -6.37
CA ALA A 108 35.98 -5.16 -5.88
C ALA A 108 36.36 -6.63 -6.08
N THR A 109 35.99 -7.50 -5.13
CA THR A 109 36.31 -8.94 -5.21
C THR A 109 35.32 -9.68 -6.11
N ASN A 110 34.05 -9.30 -6.06
CA ASN A 110 32.94 -9.94 -6.77
C ASN A 110 31.91 -8.88 -7.24
N LEU A 111 30.91 -9.28 -8.05
CA LEU A 111 29.92 -8.35 -8.61
C LEU A 111 29.03 -7.71 -7.55
N HIS A 112 28.68 -8.44 -6.49
CA HIS A 112 27.88 -7.92 -5.39
C HIS A 112 28.63 -6.80 -4.66
N ASP A 113 29.88 -7.04 -4.25
CA ASP A 113 30.77 -6.05 -3.62
C ASP A 113 30.93 -4.80 -4.49
N TYR A 114 31.04 -4.98 -5.80
CA TYR A 114 31.12 -3.88 -6.75
C TYR A 114 29.87 -3.00 -6.70
N ARG A 115 28.67 -3.61 -6.73
CA ARG A 115 27.39 -2.87 -6.75
C ARG A 115 27.09 -2.16 -5.43
N ILE A 116 27.33 -2.81 -4.30
CA ILE A 116 27.08 -2.21 -2.97
C ILE A 116 27.99 -1.00 -2.71
N GLY A 117 29.17 -0.95 -3.34
CA GLY A 117 30.07 0.19 -3.28
C GLY A 117 29.45 1.50 -3.77
N PHE A 118 28.39 1.44 -4.58
CA PHE A 118 27.69 2.61 -5.11
C PHE A 118 26.48 3.06 -4.28
N ILE A 119 26.08 2.36 -3.22
CA ILE A 119 24.89 2.75 -2.43
C ILE A 119 25.02 4.17 -1.88
N GLY A 120 26.21 4.55 -1.39
CA GLY A 120 26.46 5.90 -0.90
C GLY A 120 26.35 6.98 -1.98
N VAL A 121 26.65 6.64 -3.24
CA VAL A 121 26.48 7.53 -4.39
C VAL A 121 24.99 7.75 -4.67
N CYS A 122 24.19 6.67 -4.64
CA CYS A 122 22.74 6.76 -4.78
C CYS A 122 22.13 7.65 -3.69
N ALA A 123 22.57 7.49 -2.44
CA ALA A 123 22.06 8.24 -1.29
C ALA A 123 22.25 9.77 -1.39
N ALA A 124 23.21 10.25 -2.19
CA ALA A 124 23.42 11.67 -2.40
C ALA A 124 22.22 12.38 -3.07
N CYS A 125 21.43 11.63 -3.87
CA CYS A 125 20.25 12.15 -4.56
C CYS A 125 18.95 11.42 -4.14
N HIS A 126 19.03 10.12 -3.82
CA HIS A 126 17.91 9.24 -3.50
C HIS A 126 17.88 8.85 -2.02
N ALA A 127 18.20 9.79 -1.12
CA ALA A 127 18.29 9.54 0.32
C ALA A 127 17.02 8.91 0.90
N GLU A 128 15.84 9.35 0.45
CA GLU A 128 14.56 8.81 0.92
C GLU A 128 14.41 7.32 0.58
N GLN A 129 14.70 6.93 -0.67
CA GLN A 129 14.57 5.54 -1.12
C GLN A 129 15.63 4.64 -0.49
N VAL A 130 16.86 5.15 -0.30
CA VAL A 130 17.92 4.44 0.42
C VAL A 130 17.49 4.18 1.86
N ASN A 131 17.04 5.22 2.58
CA ASN A 131 16.57 5.08 3.96
C ASN A 131 15.37 4.12 4.07
N ALA A 132 14.41 4.19 3.15
CA ALA A 132 13.27 3.27 3.14
C ALA A 132 13.70 1.80 2.96
N THR A 133 14.78 1.57 2.19
CA THR A 133 15.32 0.23 1.93
C THR A 133 15.98 -0.41 3.14
N GLU A 134 16.56 0.39 4.05
CA GLU A 134 17.24 -0.12 5.24
C GLU A 134 16.34 -1.02 6.11
N ASP A 135 15.05 -0.65 6.25
CA ASP A 135 14.08 -1.41 7.04
C ASP A 135 13.38 -2.54 6.26
N SER A 136 13.59 -2.63 4.95
CA SER A 136 13.04 -3.72 4.12
C SER A 136 13.75 -5.05 4.39
N ILE A 137 13.10 -6.17 4.02
CA ILE A 137 13.74 -7.49 4.13
C ILE A 137 15.03 -7.59 3.32
N HIS A 138 15.09 -6.96 2.13
CA HIS A 138 16.30 -6.95 1.31
C HIS A 138 17.42 -6.11 1.95
N GLY A 139 17.11 -4.90 2.44
CA GLY A 139 18.10 -4.05 3.10
C GLY A 139 18.60 -4.63 4.41
N ARG A 140 17.74 -5.27 5.20
CA ARG A 140 18.14 -6.01 6.40
C ARG A 140 19.10 -7.15 6.07
N LEU A 141 18.76 -8.01 5.11
CA LEU A 141 19.64 -9.11 4.67
C LEU A 141 20.96 -8.58 4.12
N LEU A 142 20.94 -7.46 3.41
CA LEU A 142 22.13 -6.79 2.91
C LEU A 142 23.03 -6.29 4.05
N GLY A 143 22.44 -5.66 5.08
CA GLY A 143 23.15 -5.20 6.28
C GLY A 143 23.70 -6.34 7.14
N GLU A 144 23.07 -7.51 7.10
CA GLU A 144 23.56 -8.75 7.71
C GLU A 144 24.72 -9.40 6.91
N GLY A 145 25.07 -8.85 5.74
CA GLY A 145 26.15 -9.35 4.89
C GLY A 145 25.76 -10.56 4.05
N ASN A 146 24.47 -10.76 3.76
CA ASN A 146 24.02 -11.82 2.87
C ASN A 146 24.43 -11.50 1.42
N PRO A 147 25.30 -12.31 0.79
CA PRO A 147 25.80 -12.03 -0.56
C PRO A 147 24.74 -12.19 -1.66
N TYR A 148 23.56 -12.74 -1.33
CA TYR A 148 22.43 -12.88 -2.23
C TYR A 148 21.39 -11.77 -2.06
N ALA A 149 21.57 -10.86 -1.11
CA ALA A 149 20.69 -9.71 -0.96
C ALA A 149 20.91 -8.72 -2.12
N PRO A 150 19.84 -8.22 -2.76
CA PRO A 150 19.98 -7.29 -3.87
C PRO A 150 20.38 -5.90 -3.37
N SER A 151 21.18 -5.21 -4.16
CA SER A 151 21.47 -3.77 -4.06
C SER A 151 20.54 -2.96 -4.98
N CYS A 152 20.66 -1.63 -4.94
CA CYS A 152 19.90 -0.75 -5.84
C CYS A 152 20.11 -1.11 -7.33
N ALA A 153 21.35 -1.46 -7.69
CA ALA A 153 21.74 -1.76 -9.06
C ALA A 153 21.27 -3.14 -9.56
N ASP A 154 20.83 -4.02 -8.65
CA ASP A 154 20.25 -5.32 -9.01
C ASP A 154 18.79 -5.20 -9.44
N CYS A 155 18.08 -4.17 -8.96
CA CYS A 155 16.71 -3.89 -9.36
C CYS A 155 16.59 -2.78 -10.41
N HIS A 156 17.50 -1.80 -10.37
CA HIS A 156 17.52 -0.66 -11.29
C HIS A 156 18.87 -0.55 -11.97
N ASP A 157 18.91 -0.66 -13.29
CA ASP A 157 20.14 -0.38 -14.03
C ASP A 157 20.30 1.14 -14.22
N PRO A 158 21.28 1.79 -13.56
CA PRO A 158 21.43 3.24 -13.62
C PRO A 158 21.79 3.75 -15.02
N HIS A 159 22.22 2.86 -15.93
CA HIS A 159 22.56 3.20 -17.31
C HIS A 159 21.43 2.97 -18.30
N THR A 160 20.36 2.25 -17.95
CA THR A 160 19.31 1.90 -18.93
C THR A 160 17.89 2.10 -18.42
N GLN A 161 17.69 2.28 -17.12
CA GLN A 161 16.36 2.43 -16.51
C GLN A 161 15.60 3.63 -17.11
N PRO A 162 14.41 3.41 -17.73
CA PRO A 162 13.54 4.49 -18.21
C PRO A 162 12.71 5.08 -17.06
N PHE A 163 11.87 6.07 -17.35
CA PHE A 163 11.00 6.64 -16.33
C PHE A 163 9.98 5.61 -15.83
N VAL A 164 9.56 5.73 -14.57
CA VAL A 164 8.67 4.77 -13.91
C VAL A 164 7.32 4.63 -14.63
N ASP A 165 6.84 5.70 -15.27
CA ASP A 165 5.60 5.74 -16.06
C ASP A 165 5.74 5.14 -17.46
N GLU A 166 6.96 4.82 -17.89
CA GLU A 166 7.27 4.12 -19.13
C GLU A 166 7.43 2.61 -18.92
N VAL A 167 7.40 2.13 -17.67
CA VAL A 167 7.55 0.71 -17.31
C VAL A 167 6.20 0.16 -16.87
N ASN A 168 5.75 -0.92 -17.51
CA ASN A 168 4.50 -1.57 -17.14
C ASN A 168 4.70 -2.58 -15.99
N LYS A 169 3.60 -3.01 -15.35
CA LYS A 169 3.69 -3.92 -14.19
C LYS A 169 4.29 -5.29 -14.53
N ALA A 170 4.11 -5.78 -15.76
CA ALA A 170 4.68 -7.05 -16.20
C ALA A 170 6.21 -6.97 -16.29
N GLU A 171 6.74 -5.86 -16.79
CA GLU A 171 8.18 -5.58 -16.81
C GLU A 171 8.75 -5.49 -15.38
N PHE A 172 8.04 -4.83 -14.46
CA PHE A 172 8.43 -4.83 -13.04
C PHE A 172 8.47 -6.24 -12.44
N ALA A 173 7.50 -7.09 -12.76
CA ALA A 173 7.46 -8.46 -12.24
C ALA A 173 8.68 -9.29 -12.68
N GLN A 174 9.22 -9.03 -13.88
CA GLN A 174 10.42 -9.71 -14.37
C GLN A 174 11.67 -9.39 -13.55
N VAL A 175 11.79 -8.17 -13.03
CA VAL A 175 12.90 -7.78 -12.14
C VAL A 175 12.91 -8.66 -10.90
N CYS A 176 11.75 -8.85 -10.25
CA CYS A 176 11.62 -9.75 -9.11
C CYS A 176 11.95 -11.20 -9.50
N GLY A 177 11.53 -11.62 -10.69
CA GLY A 177 11.76 -12.96 -11.25
C GLY A 177 13.22 -13.32 -11.50
N GLN A 178 14.13 -12.34 -11.63
CA GLN A 178 15.56 -12.62 -11.79
C GLN A 178 16.16 -13.41 -10.63
N CYS A 179 15.67 -13.16 -9.41
CA CYS A 179 16.05 -13.91 -8.21
C CYS A 179 14.94 -14.86 -7.74
N HIS A 180 13.67 -14.45 -7.86
CA HIS A 180 12.50 -15.22 -7.40
C HIS A 180 11.82 -15.98 -8.55
N ASN A 181 12.58 -16.56 -9.47
CA ASN A 181 12.04 -17.18 -10.69
C ASN A 181 10.95 -18.22 -10.41
N GLY A 182 11.16 -19.11 -9.43
CA GLY A 182 10.15 -20.14 -9.10
C GLY A 182 8.82 -19.55 -8.57
N ILE A 183 8.86 -18.36 -7.97
CA ILE A 183 7.65 -17.63 -7.56
C ILE A 183 7.03 -16.89 -8.74
N TYR A 184 7.86 -16.27 -9.58
CA TYR A 184 7.42 -15.62 -10.81
C TYR A 184 6.67 -16.59 -11.73
N GLU A 185 7.18 -17.81 -11.89
CA GLU A 185 6.53 -18.87 -12.68
C GLU A 185 5.17 -19.26 -12.10
N GLN A 186 5.05 -19.38 -10.77
CA GLN A 186 3.76 -19.64 -10.12
C GLN A 186 2.78 -18.48 -10.33
N TYR A 187 3.24 -17.25 -10.11
CA TYR A 187 2.47 -16.03 -10.35
C TYR A 187 1.97 -15.95 -11.78
N ALA A 188 2.83 -16.21 -12.77
CA ALA A 188 2.48 -16.18 -14.18
C ALA A 188 1.37 -17.19 -14.54
N GLN A 189 1.20 -18.27 -13.77
CA GLN A 189 0.11 -19.24 -13.97
C GLN A 189 -1.20 -18.90 -13.23
N SER A 190 -1.16 -17.94 -12.30
CA SER A 190 -2.33 -17.46 -11.55
C SER A 190 -3.28 -16.63 -12.43
N VAL A 191 -4.49 -16.37 -11.95
CA VAL A 191 -5.44 -15.49 -12.65
C VAL A 191 -4.93 -14.05 -12.75
N HIS A 192 -4.19 -13.56 -11.75
CA HIS A 192 -3.59 -12.24 -11.79
C HIS A 192 -2.42 -12.20 -12.78
N GLY A 193 -1.51 -13.17 -12.72
CA GLY A 193 -0.35 -13.17 -13.62
C GLY A 193 -0.70 -13.44 -15.08
N LYS A 194 -1.67 -14.32 -15.37
CA LYS A 194 -2.16 -14.50 -16.74
C LYS A 194 -2.77 -13.23 -17.30
N ALA A 195 -3.65 -12.57 -16.54
CA ALA A 195 -4.23 -11.30 -16.96
C ALA A 195 -3.15 -10.22 -17.15
N LEU A 196 -2.17 -10.13 -16.25
CA LEU A 196 -1.12 -9.12 -16.36
C LEU A 196 -0.18 -9.38 -17.54
N ILE A 197 0.35 -10.61 -17.65
CA ILE A 197 1.45 -10.95 -18.57
C ILE A 197 0.93 -11.33 -19.97
N GLU A 198 -0.14 -12.13 -20.05
CA GLU A 198 -0.66 -12.61 -21.34
C GLU A 198 -1.64 -11.63 -21.97
N GLU A 199 -2.49 -10.98 -21.15
CA GLU A 199 -3.53 -10.06 -21.63
C GLU A 199 -3.10 -8.58 -21.56
N ASN A 200 -1.92 -8.29 -20.99
CA ASN A 200 -1.42 -6.92 -20.77
C ASN A 200 -2.44 -6.06 -20.00
N ASN A 201 -3.09 -6.66 -19.00
CA ASN A 201 -4.13 -6.02 -18.21
C ASN A 201 -3.54 -5.36 -16.96
N GLU A 202 -3.36 -4.04 -16.99
CA GLU A 202 -2.81 -3.27 -15.85
C GLU A 202 -3.79 -3.10 -14.66
N ASP A 203 -5.05 -3.52 -14.82
CA ASP A 203 -6.06 -3.44 -13.74
C ASP A 203 -5.82 -4.50 -12.64
N VAL A 204 -5.00 -5.54 -12.89
CA VAL A 204 -4.66 -6.60 -11.92
C VAL A 204 -3.35 -6.32 -11.18
N PRO A 205 -3.13 -6.92 -9.99
CA PRO A 205 -1.92 -6.68 -9.21
C PRO A 205 -0.70 -7.44 -9.77
N GLY A 206 0.45 -6.76 -9.81
CA GLY A 206 1.79 -7.33 -9.95
C GLY A 206 2.47 -7.54 -8.59
N CYS A 207 3.76 -7.90 -8.60
CA CYS A 207 4.52 -8.17 -7.37
C CYS A 207 4.53 -6.97 -6.42
N ILE A 208 4.71 -5.77 -6.98
CA ILE A 208 4.85 -4.52 -6.22
C ILE A 208 3.55 -4.03 -5.60
N ASP A 209 2.40 -4.40 -6.14
CA ASP A 209 1.09 -4.03 -5.57
C ASP A 209 0.85 -4.76 -4.24
N CYS A 210 1.40 -5.98 -4.09
CA CYS A 210 1.27 -6.79 -2.88
C CYS A 210 2.44 -6.61 -1.90
N HIS A 211 3.67 -6.50 -2.41
CA HIS A 211 4.88 -6.45 -1.59
C HIS A 211 5.45 -5.05 -1.39
N GLY A 212 5.03 -4.07 -2.18
CA GLY A 212 5.64 -2.74 -2.24
C GLY A 212 6.99 -2.73 -2.95
N VAL A 213 7.63 -1.56 -2.93
CA VAL A 213 8.99 -1.31 -3.43
C VAL A 213 9.74 -0.49 -2.41
N HIS A 214 11.05 -0.70 -2.29
CA HIS A 214 11.94 -0.08 -1.31
C HIS A 214 11.56 -0.33 0.17
N SER A 215 10.32 -0.57 0.54
CA SER A 215 9.89 -0.91 1.91
C SER A 215 9.29 -2.32 1.97
N ILE A 216 9.87 -3.26 1.22
CA ILE A 216 9.37 -4.64 1.12
C ILE A 216 9.40 -5.29 2.50
N SER A 217 8.22 -5.56 3.05
CA SER A 217 8.07 -6.20 4.35
C SER A 217 8.43 -7.69 4.25
N ASP A 218 8.89 -8.27 5.36
CA ASP A 218 9.17 -9.71 5.44
C ASP A 218 7.85 -10.51 5.34
N PRO A 219 7.64 -11.28 4.25
CA PRO A 219 6.38 -11.97 4.00
C PRO A 219 6.17 -13.18 4.93
N THR A 220 7.16 -13.56 5.73
CA THR A 220 7.08 -14.69 6.66
C THR A 220 6.54 -14.29 8.04
N THR A 221 6.41 -12.98 8.29
CA THR A 221 6.00 -12.44 9.57
C THR A 221 4.50 -12.62 9.85
N ALA A 222 4.18 -12.66 11.14
CA ALA A 222 2.79 -12.64 11.61
C ALA A 222 2.06 -11.36 11.18
N GLU A 223 2.77 -10.23 11.20
CA GLU A 223 2.26 -8.93 10.79
C GLU A 223 1.82 -8.94 9.33
N PHE A 224 2.69 -9.35 8.40
CA PHE A 224 2.35 -9.45 6.98
C PHE A 224 1.18 -10.40 6.74
N ARG A 225 1.16 -11.55 7.43
CA ARG A 225 0.03 -12.47 7.36
C ARG A 225 -1.28 -11.81 7.78
N ASN A 226 -1.31 -11.14 8.93
CA ASN A 226 -2.54 -10.54 9.44
C ASN A 226 -2.99 -9.35 8.58
N SER A 227 -2.07 -8.54 8.06
CA SER A 227 -2.39 -7.39 7.21
C SER A 227 -2.76 -7.77 5.77
N SER A 228 -2.42 -8.99 5.33
CA SER A 228 -2.71 -9.50 3.98
C SER A 228 -4.20 -9.43 3.59
N ILE A 229 -5.11 -9.49 4.57
CA ILE A 229 -6.56 -9.34 4.34
C ILE A 229 -6.90 -7.99 3.71
N TYR A 230 -6.17 -6.93 4.10
CA TYR A 230 -6.37 -5.58 3.59
C TYR A 230 -5.68 -5.38 2.25
N LEU A 231 -4.56 -6.07 1.99
CA LEU A 231 -3.92 -6.09 0.66
C LEU A 231 -4.88 -6.62 -0.41
N CYS A 232 -5.55 -7.73 -0.12
CA CYS A 232 -6.57 -8.26 -1.04
C CYS A 232 -7.77 -7.31 -1.16
N ALA A 233 -8.21 -6.75 -0.03
CA ALA A 233 -9.38 -5.88 0.00
C ALA A 233 -9.20 -4.57 -0.76
N ASP A 234 -7.97 -4.04 -0.86
CA ASP A 234 -7.68 -2.78 -1.54
C ASP A 234 -8.23 -2.79 -2.99
N CYS A 235 -8.00 -3.89 -3.71
CA CYS A 235 -8.58 -4.09 -5.03
C CYS A 235 -9.98 -4.73 -4.98
N HIS A 236 -10.20 -5.74 -4.14
CA HIS A 236 -11.44 -6.51 -4.18
C HIS A 236 -12.65 -5.85 -3.51
N THR A 237 -12.48 -4.69 -2.88
CA THR A 237 -13.59 -3.86 -2.38
C THR A 237 -13.80 -2.59 -3.21
N ASP A 238 -12.93 -2.33 -4.19
CA ASP A 238 -13.07 -1.24 -5.15
C ASP A 238 -14.21 -1.55 -6.14
N LYS A 239 -15.25 -0.72 -6.10
CA LYS A 239 -16.44 -0.87 -6.94
C LYS A 239 -16.16 -0.64 -8.42
N GLU A 240 -15.29 0.31 -8.75
CA GLU A 240 -14.99 0.64 -10.14
C GLU A 240 -14.16 -0.47 -10.78
N LYS A 241 -13.15 -0.98 -10.06
CA LYS A 241 -12.36 -2.13 -10.52
C LYS A 241 -13.20 -3.39 -10.62
N MET A 242 -13.90 -3.78 -9.55
CA MET A 242 -14.62 -5.07 -9.52
C MET A 242 -15.83 -5.11 -10.47
N ALA A 243 -16.45 -3.97 -10.77
CA ALA A 243 -17.54 -3.91 -11.76
C ALA A 243 -17.11 -4.38 -13.16
N LYS A 244 -15.87 -4.10 -13.58
CA LYS A 244 -15.32 -4.55 -14.88
C LYS A 244 -15.31 -6.08 -15.01
N TYR A 245 -15.18 -6.78 -13.88
CA TYR A 245 -15.07 -8.23 -13.80
C TYR A 245 -16.35 -8.91 -13.29
N GLY A 246 -17.40 -8.14 -12.98
CA GLY A 246 -18.63 -8.67 -12.40
C GLY A 246 -18.43 -9.31 -11.01
N LEU A 247 -17.41 -8.87 -10.27
CA LEU A 247 -17.08 -9.40 -8.95
C LEU A 247 -17.79 -8.61 -7.84
N SER A 248 -18.11 -9.31 -6.74
CA SER A 248 -18.72 -8.70 -5.56
C SER A 248 -17.67 -7.89 -4.77
N THR A 249 -18.00 -6.68 -4.37
CA THR A 249 -17.16 -5.88 -3.45
C THR A 249 -17.37 -6.22 -1.98
N ASN A 250 -18.30 -7.13 -1.66
CA ASN A 250 -18.64 -7.46 -0.29
C ASN A 250 -17.71 -8.52 0.31
N VAL A 251 -16.65 -8.92 -0.38
CA VAL A 251 -15.77 -10.02 0.04
C VAL A 251 -15.14 -9.77 1.41
N LEU A 252 -14.58 -8.58 1.65
CA LEU A 252 -14.01 -8.24 2.94
C LEU A 252 -15.11 -8.21 4.02
N SER A 253 -16.24 -7.56 3.73
CA SER A 253 -17.33 -7.43 4.71
C SER A 253 -17.92 -8.78 5.13
N SER A 254 -18.03 -9.73 4.19
CA SER A 254 -18.49 -11.09 4.48
C SER A 254 -17.45 -11.89 5.25
N TYR A 255 -16.15 -11.73 4.91
CA TYR A 255 -15.05 -12.37 5.63
C TYR A 255 -14.93 -11.88 7.08
N VAL A 256 -14.90 -10.57 7.31
CA VAL A 256 -14.79 -10.04 8.69
C VAL A 256 -16.04 -10.29 9.54
N SER A 257 -17.17 -10.67 8.91
CA SER A 257 -18.38 -11.12 9.60
C SER A 257 -18.38 -12.62 9.88
N ASP A 258 -17.46 -13.38 9.30
CA ASP A 258 -17.30 -14.80 9.58
C ASP A 258 -16.41 -15.04 10.81
N PHE A 259 -16.37 -16.29 11.28
CA PHE A 259 -15.58 -16.65 12.46
C PHE A 259 -14.07 -16.46 12.26
N HIS A 260 -13.54 -16.74 11.07
CA HIS A 260 -12.13 -16.57 10.77
C HIS A 260 -11.76 -15.09 10.79
N GLY A 261 -12.44 -14.25 10.02
CA GLY A 261 -12.18 -12.82 9.92
C GLY A 261 -12.48 -12.06 11.21
N THR A 262 -13.53 -12.41 11.95
CA THR A 262 -13.80 -11.84 13.28
C THR A 262 -12.64 -12.13 14.23
N THR A 263 -12.12 -13.36 14.20
CA THR A 263 -10.99 -13.77 15.06
C THR A 263 -9.72 -13.00 14.68
N VAL A 264 -9.38 -12.87 13.39
CA VAL A 264 -8.23 -12.04 12.97
C VAL A 264 -8.37 -10.61 13.47
N THR A 265 -9.53 -10.00 13.23
CA THR A 265 -9.82 -8.61 13.61
C THR A 265 -9.74 -8.40 15.12
N LEU A 266 -10.16 -9.39 15.92
CA LEU A 266 -10.08 -9.32 17.37
C LEU A 266 -8.62 -9.40 17.86
N PHE A 267 -7.86 -10.38 17.36
CA PHE A 267 -6.46 -10.57 17.73
C PHE A 267 -5.60 -9.37 17.33
N GLU A 268 -5.84 -8.77 16.17
CA GLU A 268 -5.16 -7.53 15.75
C GLU A 268 -5.37 -6.39 16.77
N LYS A 269 -6.55 -6.33 17.41
CA LYS A 269 -6.87 -5.29 18.41
C LYS A 269 -6.37 -5.61 19.81
N THR A 270 -6.35 -6.88 20.21
CA THR A 270 -6.02 -7.28 21.59
C THR A 270 -4.56 -7.68 21.76
N GLU A 271 -3.97 -8.29 20.73
CA GLU A 271 -2.60 -8.84 20.73
C GLU A 271 -1.90 -8.50 19.38
N PRO A 272 -1.61 -7.21 19.10
CA PRO A 272 -0.99 -6.82 17.84
C PRO A 272 0.32 -7.56 17.58
N GLY A 273 0.50 -8.05 16.36
CA GLY A 273 1.71 -8.79 15.95
C GLY A 273 1.71 -10.28 16.31
N GLN A 274 0.69 -10.79 17.01
CA GLN A 274 0.57 -12.24 17.23
C GLN A 274 0.04 -12.95 15.98
N LYS A 275 0.72 -14.03 15.59
CA LYS A 275 0.25 -14.87 14.48
C LYS A 275 -1.07 -15.51 14.87
N THR A 276 -2.11 -15.26 14.08
CA THR A 276 -3.41 -15.89 14.30
C THR A 276 -3.40 -17.31 13.75
N ASN A 277 -3.97 -18.25 14.50
CA ASN A 277 -4.14 -19.64 14.08
C ASN A 277 -5.42 -19.84 13.24
N THR A 278 -5.89 -18.77 12.60
CA THR A 278 -7.12 -18.73 11.84
C THR A 278 -6.81 -18.43 10.37
N ALA A 279 -7.75 -18.75 9.49
CA ALA A 279 -7.57 -18.62 8.06
C ALA A 279 -7.64 -17.15 7.61
N VAL A 280 -6.70 -16.74 6.77
CA VAL A 280 -6.73 -15.50 5.96
C VAL A 280 -7.00 -15.85 4.50
N CYS A 281 -7.21 -14.82 3.65
CA CYS A 281 -7.64 -14.99 2.26
C CYS A 281 -6.77 -16.01 1.49
N TYR A 282 -5.45 -15.92 1.61
CA TYR A 282 -4.53 -16.77 0.86
C TYR A 282 -4.47 -18.24 1.34
N ASP A 283 -4.94 -18.57 2.55
CA ASP A 283 -4.92 -19.96 3.03
C ASP A 283 -5.90 -20.83 2.22
N CYS A 284 -6.98 -20.21 1.74
CA CYS A 284 -7.96 -20.80 0.85
C CYS A 284 -7.60 -20.56 -0.62
N HIS A 285 -7.31 -19.31 -1.00
CA HIS A 285 -7.16 -18.92 -2.41
C HIS A 285 -5.79 -19.21 -3.02
N GLY A 286 -4.74 -19.38 -2.22
CA GLY A 286 -3.35 -19.40 -2.69
C GLY A 286 -2.67 -18.03 -2.51
N ILE A 287 -1.34 -17.99 -2.66
CA ILE A 287 -0.53 -16.78 -2.47
C ILE A 287 -0.12 -16.23 -3.84
N HIS A 288 0.76 -16.96 -4.52
CA HIS A 288 1.21 -16.65 -5.88
C HIS A 288 0.52 -17.52 -6.93
N ASP A 289 -0.21 -18.55 -6.52
CA ASP A 289 -0.91 -19.51 -7.37
C ASP A 289 -2.44 -19.36 -7.24
N ILE A 290 -2.91 -18.12 -7.19
CA ILE A 290 -4.34 -17.79 -7.07
C ILE A 290 -5.04 -18.19 -8.37
N LEU A 291 -5.90 -19.20 -8.30
CA LEU A 291 -6.64 -19.70 -9.45
C LEU A 291 -8.08 -19.17 -9.47
N SER A 292 -8.73 -19.32 -10.61
CA SER A 292 -10.15 -19.02 -10.74
C SER A 292 -10.96 -19.89 -9.77
N VAL A 293 -11.97 -19.32 -9.14
CA VAL A 293 -12.87 -20.10 -8.27
C VAL A 293 -13.58 -21.22 -9.02
N ASN A 294 -13.70 -21.11 -10.36
CA ASN A 294 -14.30 -22.12 -11.23
C ASN A 294 -13.28 -23.07 -11.86
N ASP A 295 -12.01 -22.99 -11.47
CA ASP A 295 -10.97 -23.90 -11.95
C ASP A 295 -11.34 -25.37 -11.62
N PRO A 296 -11.26 -26.31 -12.58
CA PRO A 296 -11.73 -27.67 -12.38
C PRO A 296 -10.89 -28.46 -11.36
N GLU A 297 -9.61 -28.15 -11.21
CA GLU A 297 -8.69 -28.92 -10.37
C GLU A 297 -8.59 -28.36 -8.95
N ARG A 298 -8.60 -27.03 -8.82
CA ARG A 298 -8.34 -26.34 -7.55
C ARG A 298 -9.34 -25.23 -7.23
N GLY A 299 -10.32 -24.99 -8.10
CA GLY A 299 -11.31 -23.94 -7.92
C GLY A 299 -12.23 -24.21 -6.73
N LEU A 300 -12.36 -23.19 -5.88
CA LEU A 300 -13.10 -23.22 -4.63
C LEU A 300 -14.64 -23.27 -4.79
N ALA A 301 -15.17 -23.10 -6.00
CA ALA A 301 -16.59 -23.33 -6.29
C ALA A 301 -16.95 -24.83 -6.28
N ILE A 302 -15.95 -25.70 -6.42
CA ILE A 302 -16.13 -27.16 -6.36
C ILE A 302 -16.04 -27.60 -4.90
N LYS A 303 -17.08 -28.29 -4.42
CA LYS A 303 -17.25 -28.64 -3.00
C LYS A 303 -16.12 -29.53 -2.47
N GLU A 304 -15.64 -30.45 -3.30
CA GLU A 304 -14.53 -31.35 -2.99
C GLU A 304 -13.21 -30.58 -2.85
N ASN A 305 -12.96 -29.61 -3.73
CA ASN A 305 -11.77 -28.74 -3.67
C ASN A 305 -11.82 -27.84 -2.43
N MET A 306 -13.00 -27.30 -2.11
CA MET A 306 -13.22 -26.54 -0.87
C MET A 306 -12.97 -27.41 0.37
N LEU A 307 -13.46 -28.66 0.39
CA LEU A 307 -13.22 -29.57 1.50
C LEU A 307 -11.73 -29.79 1.74
N MET A 308 -10.95 -30.01 0.68
CA MET A 308 -9.50 -30.15 0.77
C MET A 308 -8.85 -28.90 1.36
N ALA A 309 -9.33 -27.70 1.00
CA ALA A 309 -8.86 -26.46 1.60
C ALA A 309 -9.20 -26.38 3.11
N CYS A 310 -10.43 -26.72 3.52
CA CYS A 310 -10.82 -26.76 4.92
C CYS A 310 -9.98 -27.77 5.73
N GLN A 311 -9.69 -28.92 5.15
CA GLN A 311 -8.96 -30.01 5.81
C GLN A 311 -7.50 -29.68 6.13
N LYS A 312 -6.91 -28.63 5.53
CA LYS A 312 -5.60 -28.12 5.92
C LYS A 312 -5.54 -27.71 7.40
N CYS A 313 -6.66 -27.20 7.94
CA CYS A 313 -6.77 -26.78 9.33
C CYS A 313 -7.80 -27.60 10.13
N HIS A 314 -8.74 -28.25 9.45
CA HIS A 314 -9.76 -29.12 10.05
C HIS A 314 -9.64 -30.56 9.53
N PRO A 315 -8.66 -31.35 9.98
CA PRO A 315 -8.40 -32.69 9.44
C PRO A 315 -9.61 -33.64 9.50
N ASP A 316 -10.48 -33.47 10.49
CA ASP A 316 -11.68 -34.29 10.71
C ASP A 316 -12.93 -33.77 9.96
N ALA A 317 -12.79 -32.73 9.12
CA ALA A 317 -13.91 -32.18 8.36
C ALA A 317 -14.48 -33.22 7.39
N SER A 318 -15.78 -33.50 7.54
CA SER A 318 -16.52 -34.41 6.67
C SER A 318 -16.99 -33.73 5.38
N ALA A 319 -17.45 -34.52 4.41
CA ALA A 319 -17.96 -34.01 3.13
C ALA A 319 -19.08 -32.95 3.25
N ASN A 320 -19.83 -32.93 4.35
CA ASN A 320 -20.87 -31.92 4.56
C ASN A 320 -20.37 -30.63 5.20
N PHE A 321 -19.15 -30.61 5.74
CA PHE A 321 -18.58 -29.47 6.45
C PHE A 321 -18.61 -28.16 5.62
N PRO A 322 -18.19 -28.14 4.34
CA PRO A 322 -18.21 -26.91 3.54
C PRO A 322 -19.62 -26.40 3.20
N SER A 323 -20.66 -27.22 3.38
CA SER A 323 -22.04 -26.84 3.04
C SER A 323 -22.60 -25.75 3.96
N SER A 324 -21.96 -25.53 5.10
CA SER A 324 -22.30 -24.44 6.03
C SER A 324 -21.72 -23.09 5.62
N TRP A 325 -20.75 -23.08 4.70
CA TRP A 325 -20.10 -21.87 4.21
C TRP A 325 -20.88 -21.27 3.05
N LEU A 326 -21.24 -20.00 3.17
CA LEU A 326 -22.10 -19.28 2.20
C LEU A 326 -21.29 -18.57 1.11
N SER A 327 -20.02 -18.92 0.96
CA SER A 327 -19.06 -18.17 0.14
C SER A 327 -18.92 -16.70 0.60
N HIS A 328 -18.15 -15.90 -0.13
CA HIS A 328 -18.02 -14.45 0.09
C HIS A 328 -19.22 -13.65 -0.45
N TYR A 329 -20.44 -14.16 -0.26
CA TYR A 329 -21.68 -13.52 -0.68
C TYR A 329 -22.60 -13.31 0.52
N MET A 330 -23.25 -12.14 0.56
CA MET A 330 -24.33 -11.92 1.52
C MET A 330 -25.53 -12.78 1.11
N PRO A 331 -26.23 -13.43 2.05
CA PRO A 331 -27.47 -14.15 1.75
C PRO A 331 -28.49 -13.22 1.10
N ASP A 332 -29.05 -13.65 -0.02
CA ASP A 332 -30.08 -12.92 -0.75
C ASP A 332 -31.23 -13.87 -1.16
N LYS A 333 -32.26 -13.33 -1.82
CA LYS A 333 -33.46 -14.12 -2.19
C LYS A 333 -33.18 -15.14 -3.29
N ASP A 334 -32.17 -14.90 -4.10
CA ASP A 334 -31.76 -15.71 -5.24
C ASP A 334 -30.61 -16.65 -4.85
N ARG A 335 -29.71 -16.22 -3.96
CA ARG A 335 -28.58 -17.00 -3.40
C ARG A 335 -28.76 -17.23 -1.90
N PHE A 336 -28.95 -18.49 -1.52
CA PHE A 336 -29.21 -18.93 -0.15
C PHE A 336 -30.52 -18.37 0.45
N PRO A 337 -31.68 -18.58 -0.21
CA PRO A 337 -32.97 -18.00 0.20
C PRO A 337 -33.37 -18.37 1.63
N LEU A 338 -33.08 -19.60 2.06
CA LEU A 338 -33.40 -20.06 3.41
C LEU A 338 -32.69 -19.19 4.47
N VAL A 339 -31.40 -18.93 4.28
CA VAL A 339 -30.61 -18.11 5.21
C VAL A 339 -31.11 -16.67 5.20
N TYR A 340 -31.44 -16.12 4.03
CA TYR A 340 -32.01 -14.79 3.89
C TYR A 340 -33.33 -14.64 4.69
N TYR A 341 -34.26 -15.58 4.58
CA TYR A 341 -35.53 -15.50 5.29
C TYR A 341 -35.38 -15.72 6.80
N VAL A 342 -34.44 -16.55 7.24
CA VAL A 342 -34.11 -16.72 8.65
C VAL A 342 -33.51 -15.43 9.23
N ASP A 343 -32.57 -14.82 8.53
CA ASP A 343 -31.99 -13.53 8.91
C ASP A 343 -33.06 -12.42 8.97
N LEU A 344 -33.93 -12.34 7.97
CA LEU A 344 -35.05 -11.40 7.95
C LEU A 344 -36.00 -11.60 9.14
N PHE A 345 -36.31 -12.86 9.47
CA PHE A 345 -37.13 -13.19 10.63
C PHE A 345 -36.51 -12.65 11.93
N TYR A 346 -35.22 -12.89 12.17
CA TYR A 346 -34.55 -12.41 13.38
C TYR A 346 -34.38 -10.88 13.41
N LYS A 347 -34.15 -10.24 12.25
CA LYS A 347 -34.12 -8.78 12.12
C LYS A 347 -35.45 -8.12 12.49
N ILE A 348 -36.58 -8.82 12.35
CA ILE A 348 -37.89 -8.34 12.78
C ILE A 348 -38.17 -8.74 14.24
N LEU A 349 -37.91 -10.00 14.60
CA LEU A 349 -38.22 -10.55 15.91
C LEU A 349 -37.46 -9.83 17.03
N ILE A 350 -36.14 -9.66 16.90
CA ILE A 350 -35.30 -9.11 17.98
C ILE A 350 -35.73 -7.67 18.34
N PRO A 351 -35.86 -6.71 17.41
CA PRO A 351 -36.32 -5.37 17.75
C PRO A 351 -37.76 -5.34 18.27
N THR A 352 -38.63 -6.23 17.77
CA THR A 352 -40.02 -6.31 18.23
C THR A 352 -40.10 -6.76 19.69
N VAL A 353 -39.34 -7.81 20.06
CA VAL A 353 -39.29 -8.31 21.43
C VAL A 353 -38.64 -7.28 22.36
N LEU A 354 -37.47 -6.73 21.98
CA LEU A 354 -36.78 -5.73 22.78
C LEU A 354 -37.60 -4.44 22.93
N GLY A 355 -38.26 -4.00 21.86
CA GLY A 355 -39.16 -2.84 21.87
C GLY A 355 -40.38 -3.07 22.75
N GLY A 356 -41.01 -4.25 22.66
CA GLY A 356 -42.12 -4.64 23.52
C GLY A 356 -41.72 -4.66 25.00
N MET A 357 -40.55 -5.24 25.32
CA MET A 357 -40.00 -5.23 26.68
C MET A 357 -39.69 -3.82 27.17
N ALA A 358 -39.12 -2.97 26.32
CA ALA A 358 -38.85 -1.58 26.67
C ALA A 358 -40.14 -0.81 26.97
N ILE A 359 -41.18 -0.96 26.13
CA ILE A 359 -42.50 -0.35 26.37
C ILE A 359 -43.10 -0.84 27.69
N PHE A 360 -43.03 -2.15 27.95
CA PHE A 360 -43.52 -2.73 29.18
C PHE A 360 -42.82 -2.13 30.41
N ILE A 361 -41.49 -2.10 30.42
CA ILE A 361 -40.69 -1.53 31.52
C ILE A 361 -41.00 -0.04 31.70
N LEU A 362 -41.01 0.74 30.62
CA LEU A 362 -41.29 2.17 30.67
C LEU A 362 -42.71 2.46 31.18
N SER A 363 -43.69 1.62 30.81
CA SER A 363 -45.07 1.75 31.28
C SER A 363 -45.19 1.46 32.79
N ASP A 364 -44.46 0.48 33.31
CA ASP A 364 -44.43 0.18 34.75
C ASP A 364 -43.75 1.30 35.54
N ILE A 365 -42.60 1.80 35.04
CA ILE A 365 -41.91 2.95 35.63
C ILE A 365 -42.84 4.17 35.66
N PHE A 366 -43.49 4.49 34.52
CA PHE A 366 -44.42 5.61 34.43
C PHE A 366 -45.58 5.47 35.43
N ARG A 367 -46.18 4.27 35.51
CA ARG A 367 -47.25 3.98 36.48
C ARG A 367 -46.77 4.21 37.91
N ARG A 368 -45.60 3.68 38.30
CA ARG A 368 -45.04 3.84 39.66
C ARG A 368 -44.75 5.29 40.01
N VAL A 369 -44.21 6.08 39.07
CA VAL A 369 -43.96 7.51 39.26
C VAL A 369 -45.28 8.28 39.42
N ARG A 370 -46.31 7.91 38.64
CA ARG A 370 -47.63 8.53 38.74
C ARG A 370 -48.32 8.21 40.07
N THR A 371 -48.30 6.96 40.54
CA THR A 371 -48.90 6.58 41.83
C THR A 371 -48.13 7.10 43.04
N SER A 372 -46.79 7.20 42.99
CA SER A 372 -46.03 7.82 44.10
C SER A 372 -46.33 9.31 44.27
N ARG A 373 -46.71 9.98 43.17
CA ARG A 373 -47.20 11.38 43.18
C ARG A 373 -48.65 11.53 43.64
N GLN A 374 -49.43 10.45 43.77
CA GLN A 374 -50.85 10.46 44.16
C GLN A 374 -51.11 9.97 45.60
N LYS A 375 -50.20 10.21 46.57
CA LYS A 375 -50.44 9.82 47.97
C LYS A 375 -51.83 10.31 48.46
N PRO A 376 -52.65 9.44 49.09
CA PRO A 376 -53.97 9.80 49.59
C PRO A 376 -53.86 10.74 50.82
N VAL A 377 -54.79 11.70 50.88
CA VAL A 377 -55.07 12.53 52.05
C VAL A 377 -55.47 11.59 53.20
N LEU A 378 -54.82 11.74 54.36
CA LEU A 378 -55.10 10.97 55.57
C LEU A 378 -56.54 11.25 56.02
N GLU A 379 -57.38 10.21 56.04
CA GLU A 379 -58.70 10.27 56.67
C GLU A 379 -58.52 10.01 58.17
N ASN A 380 -58.81 11.03 58.98
CA ASN A 380 -58.79 10.95 60.43
C ASN A 380 -59.86 9.96 60.89
N VAL A 381 -59.44 8.91 61.60
CA VAL A 381 -60.36 8.03 62.34
C VAL A 381 -60.28 8.45 63.80
N ASP A 382 -61.32 9.15 64.26
CA ASP A 382 -61.58 9.39 65.68
C ASP A 382 -61.77 8.05 66.40
N HIS A 383 -61.04 7.83 67.49
CA HIS A 383 -61.33 6.78 68.45
C HIS A 383 -62.13 7.38 69.61
N ASP A 384 -63.39 6.95 69.69
CA ASP A 384 -64.30 7.17 70.79
C ASP A 384 -63.87 6.27 71.97
N GLU A 385 -63.32 6.89 73.01
CA GLU A 385 -63.04 6.26 74.30
C GLU A 385 -64.25 6.42 75.22
N SER A 386 -65.06 5.37 75.39
CA SER A 386 -65.86 5.20 76.61
C SER A 386 -66.24 3.74 76.83
N GLU A 387 -65.54 3.06 77.75
CA GLU A 387 -66.13 2.12 78.73
C GLU A 387 -65.06 1.65 79.75
N GLN A 388 -65.37 1.84 81.05
CA GLN A 388 -64.68 1.53 82.32
C GLN A 388 -64.03 2.78 82.95
N GLU A 389 -64.59 3.42 83.98
CA GLU A 389 -65.35 2.98 85.18
C GLU A 389 -66.40 4.01 85.62
#